data_AF-A0A7Y2DJ15-F1
#
_entry.id   AF-A0A7Y2DJ15-F1
#
_cell.length_a   1.000
_cell.length_b   1.000
_cell.length_c   1.000
_cell.angle_alpha   90.00
_cell.angle_beta   90.00
_cell.angle_gamma   90.00
#
_symmetry.space_group_name_H-M   'P 1'
#
loop_
_entity.id
_entity.type
_entity.pdbx_description
1 polymer ?
#
loop_
_entity_poly.entity_id
_entity_poly.type
_entity_poly.pdbx_seq_one_letter_code
_entity_poly.pdbx_strand_id
1 'polypeptide(L)'
;PVAHQEKNAKKLAEYLVEYMGGLEVTYFCSNLRLDDLPNILAENKIQVIEVEAYATKPAPVKIEDSIEGVLFFSPSTVESYLLKNSPDKVAYCIGETTATVARKHFSDVRVAKIPTVESVIDLVNEEYFK
;
A
#
# COMPACT_ATOMS: atom_id res chain seq x y z
N PRO A 1 -20.32 -16.08 -11.57
CA PRO A 1 -20.01 -16.57 -10.20
C PRO A 1 -18.50 -16.75 -10.04
N VAL A 2 -17.95 -16.50 -8.85
CA VAL A 2 -16.54 -16.75 -8.52
C VAL A 2 -16.38 -18.22 -8.16
N ALA A 3 -15.40 -18.92 -8.76
CA ALA A 3 -15.18 -20.35 -8.55
C ALA A 3 -14.42 -20.66 -7.24
N HIS A 4 -13.44 -19.83 -6.87
CA HIS A 4 -12.66 -19.95 -5.65
C HIS A 4 -12.10 -18.58 -5.22
N GLN A 5 -11.84 -18.40 -3.93
CA GLN A 5 -11.16 -17.22 -3.39
C GLN A 5 -10.28 -17.58 -2.19
N GLU A 6 -9.19 -16.84 -2.01
CA GLU A 6 -8.27 -17.03 -0.89
C GLU A 6 -7.96 -15.70 -0.20
N LYS A 7 -7.40 -15.80 1.02
CA LYS A 7 -7.08 -14.62 1.84
C LYS A 7 -5.95 -13.77 1.29
N ASN A 8 -5.08 -14.32 0.42
CA ASN A 8 -3.99 -13.60 -0.23
C ASN A 8 -3.50 -14.33 -1.49
N ALA A 9 -2.64 -13.65 -2.27
CA ALA A 9 -2.09 -14.12 -3.54
C ALA A 9 -1.32 -15.44 -3.40
N LYS A 10 -0.50 -15.58 -2.35
CA LYS A 10 0.26 -16.80 -2.07
C LYS A 10 -0.64 -18.02 -1.89
N LYS A 11 -1.65 -17.93 -1.02
CA LYS A 11 -2.60 -19.03 -0.79
C LYS A 11 -3.40 -19.38 -2.04
N LEU A 12 -3.77 -18.36 -2.82
CA LEU A 12 -4.43 -18.60 -4.09
C LEU A 12 -3.55 -19.38 -5.06
N ALA A 13 -2.26 -19.01 -5.16
CA ALA A 13 -1.32 -19.69 -6.03
C ALA A 13 -1.10 -21.15 -5.59
N GLU A 14 -0.93 -21.40 -4.29
CA GLU A 14 -0.83 -22.75 -3.72
C GLU A 14 -2.06 -23.61 -4.07
N TYR A 15 -3.28 -23.05 -3.94
CA TYR A 15 -4.50 -23.74 -4.35
C TYR A 15 -4.54 -24.04 -5.86
N LEU A 16 -4.17 -23.06 -6.70
CA LEU A 16 -4.21 -23.23 -8.15
C LEU A 16 -3.24 -24.32 -8.63
N VAL A 17 -2.07 -24.46 -7.98
CA VAL A 17 -1.12 -25.53 -8.30
C VAL A 17 -1.73 -26.93 -8.10
N GLU A 18 -2.54 -27.12 -7.06
CA GLU A 18 -3.14 -28.42 -6.75
C GLU A 18 -4.41 -28.72 -7.55
N TYR A 19 -5.27 -27.71 -7.77
CA TYR A 19 -6.66 -27.94 -8.19
C TYR A 19 -7.01 -27.37 -9.56
N MET A 20 -6.13 -26.60 -10.18
CA MET A 20 -6.44 -26.00 -11.48
C MET A 20 -6.39 -27.05 -12.60
N GLY A 21 -7.39 -27.01 -13.48
CA GLY A 21 -7.34 -27.72 -14.75
C GLY A 21 -6.56 -26.91 -15.79
N GLY A 22 -5.46 -27.47 -16.28
CA GLY A 22 -4.63 -26.85 -17.32
C GLY A 22 -3.29 -26.33 -16.81
N LEU A 23 -2.52 -25.72 -17.71
CA LEU A 23 -1.16 -25.22 -17.45
C LEU A 23 -1.01 -23.75 -17.87
N GLU A 24 -2.11 -23.01 -18.01
CA GLU A 24 -2.09 -21.61 -18.41
C GLU A 24 -3.13 -20.81 -17.62
N VAL A 25 -2.76 -19.61 -17.16
CA VAL A 25 -3.65 -18.64 -16.53
C VAL A 25 -3.50 -17.27 -17.18
N THR A 26 -4.60 -16.51 -17.26
CA THR A 26 -4.55 -15.07 -17.51
C THR A 26 -4.71 -14.33 -16.18
N TYR A 27 -3.69 -13.57 -15.79
CA TYR A 27 -3.67 -12.82 -14.55
C TYR A 27 -3.85 -11.32 -14.82
N PHE A 28 -5.04 -10.81 -14.52
CA PHE A 28 -5.32 -9.38 -14.56
C PHE A 28 -4.84 -8.72 -13.27
N CYS A 29 -3.82 -7.86 -13.36
CA CYS A 29 -3.14 -7.29 -12.20
C CYS A 29 -2.87 -5.78 -12.34
N SER A 30 -2.46 -5.17 -11.24
CA SER A 30 -1.90 -3.82 -11.23
C SER A 30 -0.45 -3.79 -11.71
N ASN A 31 0.03 -2.62 -12.09
CA ASN A 31 1.47 -2.36 -12.26
C ASN A 31 2.28 -2.62 -10.97
N LEU A 32 1.70 -2.32 -9.80
CA LEU A 32 2.26 -2.62 -8.48
C LEU A 32 1.59 -3.88 -7.91
N ARG A 33 2.28 -5.00 -7.88
CA ARG A 33 1.77 -6.30 -7.38
C ARG A 33 2.84 -7.03 -6.58
N LEU A 34 2.41 -8.01 -5.78
CA LEU A 34 3.34 -8.97 -5.16
C LEU A 34 3.60 -10.10 -6.15
N ASP A 35 4.85 -10.53 -6.24
CA ASP A 35 5.26 -11.55 -7.22
C ASP A 35 4.96 -12.99 -6.75
N ASP A 36 4.38 -13.18 -5.56
CA ASP A 36 4.07 -14.52 -5.01
C ASP A 36 3.27 -15.38 -5.99
N LEU A 37 2.19 -14.83 -6.55
CA LEU A 37 1.32 -15.58 -7.44
C LEU A 37 1.98 -15.93 -8.79
N PRO A 38 2.54 -14.98 -9.56
CA PRO A 38 3.22 -15.34 -10.80
C PRO A 38 4.41 -16.28 -10.57
N ASN A 39 5.20 -16.07 -9.50
CA ASN A 39 6.38 -16.91 -9.23
C ASN A 39 5.99 -18.35 -8.87
N ILE A 40 5.07 -18.55 -7.93
CA ILE A 40 4.65 -19.89 -7.50
C ILE A 40 4.06 -20.68 -8.68
N LEU A 41 3.23 -20.05 -9.51
CA LEU A 41 2.65 -20.72 -10.68
C LEU A 41 3.73 -21.07 -11.72
N ALA A 42 4.65 -20.14 -12.02
CA ALA A 42 5.73 -20.39 -12.96
C ALA A 42 6.68 -21.50 -12.50
N GLU A 43 7.02 -21.56 -11.21
CA GLU A 43 7.83 -22.64 -10.61
C GLU A 43 7.16 -24.02 -10.77
N ASN A 44 5.84 -24.06 -10.77
CA ASN A 44 5.04 -25.27 -10.99
C ASN A 44 4.67 -25.50 -12.46
N LYS A 45 5.39 -24.84 -13.39
CA LYS A 45 5.24 -24.98 -14.85
C LYS A 45 3.86 -24.59 -15.38
N ILE A 46 3.18 -23.68 -14.69
CA ILE A 46 1.95 -23.05 -15.16
C ILE A 46 2.34 -21.72 -15.82
N GLN A 47 2.00 -21.57 -17.10
CA GLN A 47 2.20 -20.34 -17.85
C GLN A 47 1.28 -19.24 -17.30
N VAL A 48 1.88 -18.10 -16.96
CA VAL A 48 1.15 -16.91 -16.49
C VAL A 48 1.17 -15.85 -17.58
N ILE A 49 0.00 -15.56 -18.15
CA ILE A 49 -0.21 -14.43 -19.06
C ILE A 49 -0.64 -13.24 -18.23
N GLU A 50 0.30 -12.33 -17.97
CA GLU A 50 0.00 -11.12 -17.20
C GLU A 50 -0.61 -10.05 -18.09
N VAL A 51 -1.72 -9.48 -17.62
CA VAL A 51 -2.41 -8.35 -18.24
C VAL A 51 -2.48 -7.24 -17.20
N GLU A 52 -1.68 -6.19 -17.38
CA GLU A 52 -1.79 -4.98 -16.57
C GLU A 52 -3.13 -4.29 -16.89
N ALA A 53 -4.12 -4.52 -16.03
CA ALA A 53 -5.47 -4.02 -16.22
C ALA A 53 -5.67 -2.61 -15.65
N TYR A 54 -4.84 -2.23 -14.67
CA TYR A 54 -4.89 -0.91 -14.04
C TYR A 54 -3.52 -0.53 -13.47
N ALA A 55 -3.30 0.77 -13.29
CA ALA A 55 -2.05 1.29 -12.73
C ALA A 55 -2.32 2.27 -11.60
N THR A 56 -1.58 2.11 -10.49
CA THR A 56 -1.53 3.10 -9.42
C THR A 56 -0.61 4.23 -9.85
N LYS A 57 -1.17 5.44 -9.96
CA LYS A 57 -0.42 6.66 -10.27
C LYS A 57 -0.46 7.60 -9.08
N PRO A 58 0.66 8.26 -8.74
CA PRO A 58 0.64 9.35 -7.77
C PRO A 58 -0.37 10.42 -8.18
N ALA A 59 -1.24 10.81 -7.26
CA ALA A 59 -2.22 11.87 -7.45
C ALA A 59 -1.97 12.99 -6.41
N PRO A 60 -0.83 13.71 -6.52
CA PRO A 60 -0.47 14.70 -5.52
C PRO A 60 -1.39 15.93 -5.57
N VAL A 61 -1.77 16.40 -4.39
CA VAL A 61 -2.53 17.64 -4.18
C VAL A 61 -1.63 18.63 -3.45
N LYS A 62 -1.55 19.87 -3.95
CA LYS A 62 -0.89 20.96 -3.23
C LYS A 62 -1.79 21.37 -2.07
N ILE A 63 -1.28 21.33 -0.85
CA ILE A 63 -2.04 21.75 0.33
C ILE A 63 -1.76 23.22 0.66
N GLU A 64 -2.70 23.86 1.36
CA GLU A 64 -2.52 25.23 1.84
C GLU A 64 -1.43 25.32 2.91
N ASP A 65 -0.75 26.46 2.97
CA ASP A 65 0.32 26.69 3.95
C ASP A 65 -0.22 26.72 5.39
N SER A 66 -1.51 27.03 5.57
CA SER A 66 -2.26 27.03 6.84
C SER A 66 -2.37 25.65 7.49
N ILE A 67 -2.17 24.56 6.76
CA ILE A 67 -2.22 23.20 7.29
C ILE A 67 -0.96 22.90 8.09
N GLU A 68 -1.08 22.48 9.34
CA GLU A 68 0.08 22.24 10.22
C GLU A 68 0.56 20.77 10.22
N GLY A 69 -0.33 19.84 9.88
CA GLY A 69 -0.06 18.41 9.94
C GLY A 69 -0.76 17.62 8.84
N VAL A 70 -0.16 16.48 8.47
CA VAL A 70 -0.64 15.59 7.41
C VAL A 70 -0.65 14.16 7.89
N LEU A 71 -1.75 13.44 7.63
CA LEU A 71 -1.92 12.04 7.99
C LEU A 71 -1.58 11.16 6.79
N PHE A 72 -0.58 10.30 6.95
CA PHE A 72 -0.09 9.36 5.94
C PHE A 72 -0.50 7.93 6.28
N PHE A 73 -1.23 7.29 5.35
CA PHE A 73 -1.81 5.96 5.52
C PHE A 73 -1.02 4.87 4.79
N SER A 74 0.01 5.24 4.03
CA SER A 74 0.92 4.29 3.38
C SER A 74 2.22 4.97 2.96
N PRO A 75 3.31 4.22 2.73
CA PRO A 75 4.56 4.76 2.20
C PRO A 75 4.36 5.57 0.91
N SER A 76 3.53 5.08 -0.03
CA SER A 76 3.29 5.74 -1.31
C SER A 76 2.54 7.07 -1.17
N THR A 77 1.76 7.27 -0.11
CA THR A 77 1.12 8.58 0.15
C THR A 77 2.13 9.65 0.56
N VAL A 78 3.21 9.27 1.25
CA VAL A 78 4.32 10.18 1.58
C VAL A 78 5.04 10.61 0.31
N GLU A 79 5.41 9.64 -0.52
CA GLU A 79 6.11 9.90 -1.79
C GLU A 79 5.26 10.77 -2.72
N SER A 80 3.96 10.46 -2.83
CA SER A 80 3.02 11.26 -3.62
C SER A 80 2.96 12.70 -3.10
N TYR A 81 2.78 12.92 -1.79
CA TYR A 81 2.71 14.26 -1.21
C TYR A 81 3.93 15.13 -1.53
N LEU A 82 5.13 14.57 -1.47
CA LEU A 82 6.39 15.27 -1.74
C LEU A 82 6.54 15.74 -3.19
N LEU A 83 5.74 15.22 -4.12
CA LEU A 83 5.75 15.69 -5.52
C LEU A 83 5.25 17.13 -5.68
N LYS A 84 4.44 17.65 -4.74
CA LYS A 84 3.90 19.01 -4.80
C LYS A 84 4.09 19.82 -3.52
N ASN A 85 4.56 19.20 -2.44
CA ASN A 85 4.63 19.83 -1.13
C ASN A 85 6.00 19.63 -0.49
N SER A 86 6.37 20.58 0.38
CA SER A 86 7.55 20.48 1.24
C SER A 86 7.26 19.60 2.46
N PRO A 87 8.30 18.96 3.03
CA PRO A 87 8.19 18.16 4.25
C PRO A 87 8.29 19.01 5.53
N ASP A 88 7.67 20.19 5.53
CA ASP A 88 7.73 21.20 6.60
C ASP A 88 6.58 21.10 7.61
N LYS A 89 5.69 20.11 7.45
CA LYS A 89 4.53 19.86 8.30
C LYS A 89 4.77 18.65 9.23
N VAL A 90 3.95 18.50 10.27
CA VAL A 90 4.01 17.29 11.11
C VAL A 90 3.46 16.09 10.33
N ALA A 91 4.24 15.00 10.23
CA ALA A 91 3.85 13.79 9.54
C ALA A 91 3.29 12.74 10.51
N TYR A 92 1.97 12.55 10.51
CA TYR A 92 1.28 11.53 11.30
C TYR A 92 1.15 10.25 10.48
N CYS A 93 1.84 9.18 10.88
CA CYS A 93 1.91 7.94 10.13
C CYS A 93 1.04 6.84 10.76
N ILE A 94 0.28 6.12 9.94
CA ILE A 94 -0.55 4.99 10.41
C ILE A 94 0.26 3.84 11.02
N GLY A 95 1.54 3.74 10.71
CA GLY A 95 2.40 2.71 11.28
C GLY A 95 3.84 2.85 10.81
N GLU A 96 4.67 1.95 11.31
CA GLU A 96 6.12 2.07 11.22
C GLU A 96 6.67 1.97 9.78
N THR A 97 6.00 1.21 8.91
CA THR A 97 6.36 1.13 7.49
C THR A 97 6.23 2.48 6.78
N THR A 98 5.17 3.23 7.08
CA THR A 98 4.94 4.58 6.56
C THR A 98 5.90 5.57 7.20
N ALA A 99 6.08 5.50 8.52
CA ALA A 99 6.98 6.37 9.29
C ALA A 99 8.43 6.26 8.82
N THR A 100 8.89 5.06 8.49
CA THR A 100 10.25 4.82 7.96
C THR A 100 10.51 5.61 6.69
N VAL A 101 9.51 5.77 5.82
CA VAL A 101 9.64 6.61 4.61
C VAL A 101 9.56 8.09 4.97
N ALA A 102 8.62 8.48 5.84
CA ALA A 102 8.46 9.87 6.27
C ALA A 102 9.74 10.44 6.95
N ARG A 103 10.39 9.67 7.83
CA ARG A 103 11.61 10.11 8.55
C ARG A 103 12.80 10.42 7.64
N LYS A 104 12.78 10.00 6.38
CA LYS A 104 13.81 10.39 5.39
C LYS A 104 13.68 11.84 4.93
N HIS A 105 12.51 12.45 5.12
CA HIS A 105 12.17 13.74 4.53
C HIS A 105 11.66 14.76 5.56
N PHE A 106 10.89 14.32 6.55
CA PHE A 106 10.22 15.15 7.55
C PHE A 106 11.04 15.23 8.84
N SER A 107 11.04 16.40 9.48
CA SER A 107 11.69 16.61 10.78
C SER A 107 10.85 16.16 11.98
N ASP A 108 9.52 16.24 11.90
CA ASP A 108 8.59 15.76 12.93
C ASP A 108 7.71 14.64 12.35
N VAL A 109 7.93 13.41 12.85
CA VAL A 109 7.20 12.22 12.44
C VAL A 109 6.64 11.54 13.67
N ARG A 110 5.32 11.36 13.67
CA ARG A 110 4.56 10.73 14.75
C ARG A 110 3.91 9.46 14.23
N VAL A 111 3.82 8.44 15.06
CA VAL A 111 3.40 7.10 14.62
C VAL A 111 2.28 6.58 15.51
N ALA A 112 1.19 6.16 14.88
CA ALA A 112 0.08 5.55 15.59
C ALA A 112 0.49 4.19 16.16
N LYS A 113 0.00 3.87 17.36
CA LYS A 113 0.33 2.60 18.05
C LYS A 113 -0.31 1.40 17.35
N ILE A 114 -1.50 1.59 16.80
CA ILE A 114 -2.28 0.57 16.09
C ILE A 114 -2.55 1.13 14.68
N PRO A 115 -2.39 0.33 13.61
CA PRO A 115 -2.56 0.80 12.25
C PRO A 115 -4.04 0.87 11.84
N THR A 116 -4.81 1.71 12.54
CA THR A 116 -6.20 2.03 12.21
C THR A 116 -6.38 3.53 12.02
N VAL A 117 -7.45 3.91 11.32
CA VAL A 117 -7.79 5.33 11.10
C VAL A 117 -8.00 6.03 12.44
N GLU A 118 -8.72 5.39 13.36
CA GLU A 118 -9.03 5.91 14.69
C GLU A 118 -7.76 6.19 15.48
N SER A 119 -6.78 5.29 15.46
CA SER A 119 -5.52 5.48 16.18
C SER A 119 -4.66 6.61 15.61
N VAL A 120 -4.75 6.91 14.32
CA VAL A 120 -4.08 8.09 13.75
C VAL A 120 -4.80 9.37 14.18
N ILE A 121 -6.14 9.36 14.22
CA ILE A 121 -6.93 10.50 14.70
C ILE A 121 -6.66 10.76 16.17
N ASP A 122 -6.62 9.73 17.01
CA ASP A 122 -6.31 9.84 18.44
C ASP A 122 -4.91 10.44 18.64
N LEU A 123 -3.92 9.99 17.86
CA LEU A 123 -2.55 10.54 17.88
C LEU A 123 -2.50 12.04 17.56
N VAL A 124 -3.35 12.52 16.65
CA VAL A 124 -3.47 13.95 16.34
C VAL A 124 -4.14 14.67 17.53
N ASN A 125 -5.23 14.11 18.05
CA ASN A 125 -6.01 14.72 19.13
C ASN A 125 -5.21 14.87 20.44
N GLU A 126 -4.30 13.94 20.76
CA GLU A 126 -3.39 14.02 21.92
C GLU A 126 -2.56 15.33 21.95
N GLU A 127 -2.45 16.02 20.83
CA GLU A 127 -1.55 17.15 20.63
C GLU A 127 -2.29 18.48 20.46
N TYR A 128 -3.51 18.45 19.92
CA TYR A 128 -4.35 19.63 19.72
C TYR A 128 -5.36 19.88 20.86
N PHE A 129 -5.67 18.86 21.68
CA PHE A 129 -6.61 18.98 22.80
C PHE A 129 -5.93 18.95 24.18
N LYS A 130 -4.69 19.43 24.27
CA LYS A 130 -4.03 19.75 25.55
C LYS A 130 -4.42 21.13 26.05
#